data_AF-A0A7L2SPL1-F1
#
_entry.id   AF-A0A7L2SPL1-F1
#
_cell.length_a   1.000
_cell.length_b   1.000
_cell.length_c   1.000
_cell.angle_alpha   90.00
_cell.angle_beta   90.00
_cell.angle_gamma   90.00
#
_symmetry.space_group_name_H-M   'P 1'
#
loop_
_entity.id
_entity.type
_entity.pdbx_description
1 polymer ?
#
loop_
_entity_poly.entity_id
_entity_poly.type
_entity_poly.pdbx_seq_one_letter_code
_entity_poly.pdbx_strand_id
1 'polypeptide(L)'
;LNEFRFSKITRNDMYHVGELLALLNERYEISNPQLAEPHVLAALRDKANFKNFKAKPFSMAEFYNRTGHDLAEMLLQCSFRGTGCTARNFTVVSAKRARSAPAVCAG
;
A
#
# COMPACT_ATOMS: atom_id res chain seq x y z
N LEU A 1 -6.74 8.50 5.38
CA LEU A 1 -7.05 7.31 4.56
C LEU A 1 -5.80 6.45 4.51
N ASN A 2 -5.96 5.13 4.45
CA ASN A 2 -4.82 4.21 4.32
C ASN A 2 -4.38 4.15 2.85
N GLU A 3 -3.09 4.30 2.60
CA GLU A 3 -2.54 4.46 1.23
C GLU A 3 -2.12 3.13 0.62
N PHE A 4 -1.79 2.14 1.45
CA PHE A 4 -1.27 0.85 1.02
C PHE A 4 -1.67 -0.29 1.95
N ARG A 5 -1.77 -1.49 1.41
CA ARG A 5 -1.96 -2.73 2.17
C ARG A 5 -0.62 -3.18 2.73
N PHE A 6 -0.46 -3.11 4.05
CA PHE A 6 0.74 -3.59 4.75
C PHE A 6 1.10 -5.05 4.42
N SER A 7 0.09 -5.90 4.20
CA SER A 7 0.28 -7.31 3.80
C SER A 7 0.98 -7.48 2.45
N LYS A 8 0.93 -6.47 1.57
CA LYS A 8 1.56 -6.48 0.25
C LYS A 8 2.95 -5.81 0.23
N ILE A 9 3.36 -5.14 1.32
CA ILE A 9 4.71 -4.55 1.44
C ILE A 9 5.74 -5.66 1.61
N THR A 10 6.82 -5.59 0.84
CA THR A 10 7.97 -6.50 0.91
C THR A 10 9.15 -5.87 1.62
N ARG A 11 10.18 -6.67 1.92
CA ARG A 11 11.47 -6.17 2.44
C ARG A 11 12.15 -5.20 1.48
N ASN A 12 12.02 -5.40 0.16
CA ASN A 12 12.59 -4.47 -0.83
C ASN A 12 11.87 -3.13 -0.79
N ASP A 13 10.54 -3.12 -0.65
CA ASP A 13 9.78 -1.89 -0.50
C ASP A 13 10.18 -1.15 0.79
N MET A 14 10.26 -1.90 1.90
CA MET A 14 10.70 -1.34 3.18
C MET A 14 12.10 -0.71 3.10
N TYR A 15 13.01 -1.30 2.32
CA TYR A 15 14.34 -0.77 2.09
C TYR A 15 14.32 0.55 1.28
N HIS A 16 13.52 0.65 0.22
CA HIS A 16 13.54 1.81 -0.68
C HIS A 16 12.65 2.97 -0.21
N VAL A 17 11.51 2.67 0.42
CA VAL A 17 10.50 3.68 0.78
C VAL A 17 10.06 3.60 2.25
N GLY A 18 10.68 2.77 3.09
CA GLY A 18 10.29 2.63 4.50
C GLY A 18 10.30 3.94 5.29
N GLU A 19 11.29 4.80 5.04
CA GLU A 19 11.36 6.15 5.62
C GLU A 19 10.26 7.08 5.08
N LEU A 20 10.04 7.06 3.76
CA LEU A 20 8.97 7.84 3.11
C LEU A 20 7.58 7.49 3.66
N LEU A 21 7.36 6.23 4.02
CA LEU A 21 6.11 5.74 4.63
C LEU A 21 6.05 5.98 6.15
N ALA A 22 7.06 6.61 6.74
CA ALA A 22 7.24 6.79 8.18
C ALA A 22 7.23 5.46 8.98
N LEU A 23 7.54 4.34 8.31
CA LEU A 23 7.68 3.01 8.93
C LEU A 23 9.09 2.80 9.50
N LEU A 24 10.08 3.43 8.87
CA LEU A 24 11.47 3.45 9.33
C LEU A 24 11.94 4.89 9.63
N ASN A 25 13.00 5.00 10.43
CA ASN A 25 13.76 6.23 10.62
C ASN A 25 14.98 6.27 9.69
N GLU A 26 15.75 7.37 9.71
CA GLU A 26 16.98 7.55 8.92
C GLU A 26 18.06 6.48 9.18
N ARG A 27 17.94 5.72 10.27
CA ARG A 27 18.86 4.62 10.65
C ARG A 27 18.33 3.24 10.23
N TYR A 28 17.26 3.20 9.42
CA TYR A 28 16.59 1.96 8.98
C TYR A 28 16.00 1.13 10.12
N GLU A 29 15.64 1.77 11.23
CA GLU A 29 14.98 1.13 12.37
C GLU A 29 13.49 1.47 12.39
N ILE A 30 12.67 0.62 13.01
CA ILE A 30 11.22 0.80 13.07
C ILE A 30 10.86 2.09 13.81
N SER A 31 10.09 2.95 13.15
CA SER A 31 9.52 4.16 13.73
C SER A 31 8.37 3.83 14.67
N ASN A 32 8.32 4.50 15.82
CA ASN A 32 7.22 4.42 16.80
C ASN A 32 6.73 2.97 17.12
N PRO A 33 7.62 2.05 17.52
CA PRO A 33 7.27 0.64 17.71
C PRO A 33 6.19 0.41 18.78
N GLN A 34 5.99 1.37 19.70
CA GLN A 34 4.98 1.31 20.75
C GLN A 34 3.53 1.48 20.25
N LEU A 35 3.35 1.99 19.03
CA LEU A 35 2.03 2.19 18.44
C LEU A 35 1.53 0.97 17.66
N ALA A 36 2.39 -0.02 17.44
CA ALA A 36 2.06 -1.22 16.68
C ALA A 36 1.65 -2.36 17.61
N GLU A 37 0.57 -3.05 17.26
CA GLU A 37 0.22 -4.31 17.92
C GLU A 37 1.37 -5.33 17.81
N PRO A 38 1.55 -6.24 18.79
CA PRO A 38 2.70 -7.15 18.83
C PRO A 38 2.92 -7.95 17.54
N HIS A 39 1.84 -8.43 16.91
CA HIS A 39 1.94 -9.18 15.66
C HIS A 39 2.38 -8.30 14.48
N VAL A 40 1.95 -7.03 14.45
CA VAL A 40 2.32 -6.07 13.39
C VAL A 40 3.77 -5.70 13.57
N LEU A 41 4.19 -5.46 14.82
CA LEU A 41 5.58 -5.17 15.14
C LEU A 41 6.51 -6.33 14.77
N ALA A 42 6.09 -7.58 14.99
CA ALA A 42 6.86 -8.75 14.55
C ALA A 42 7.00 -8.80 13.01
N ALA A 43 5.92 -8.54 12.27
CA ALA A 43 5.96 -8.47 10.81
C ALA A 43 6.81 -7.29 10.30
N LEU A 44 6.76 -6.14 10.97
CA LEU A 44 7.63 -4.99 10.68
C LEU A 44 9.11 -5.36 10.88
N ARG A 45 9.44 -6.04 11.98
CA ARG A 45 10.82 -6.50 12.27
C ARG A 45 11.34 -7.46 11.21
N ASP A 46 10.51 -8.41 10.76
CA ASP A 46 10.92 -9.32 9.68
C ASP A 46 11.15 -8.58 8.35
N LYS A 47 10.28 -7.63 8.02
CA LYS A 47 10.39 -6.81 6.80
C LYS A 47 11.51 -5.77 6.87
N ALA A 48 11.92 -5.34 8.06
CA ALA A 48 13.01 -4.39 8.30
C ALA A 48 14.37 -5.08 8.61
N ASN A 49 14.44 -6.41 8.56
CA ASN A 49 15.69 -7.11 8.74
C ASN A 49 16.54 -7.07 7.45
N PHE A 50 17.47 -6.11 7.39
CA PHE A 50 18.35 -5.91 6.24
C PHE A 50 19.71 -6.63 6.35
N LYS A 51 19.89 -7.52 7.33
CA LYS A 51 21.14 -8.29 7.45
C LYS A 51 21.35 -9.15 6.20
N ASN A 52 22.49 -8.97 5.53
CA ASN A 52 22.82 -9.64 4.25
C ASN A 52 21.77 -9.40 3.14
N PHE A 53 20.99 -8.32 3.22
CA PHE A 53 20.00 -8.00 2.21
C PHE A 53 20.66 -7.38 0.97
N LYS A 54 20.29 -7.89 -0.20
CA LYS A 54 20.67 -7.31 -1.49
C LYS A 54 19.44 -6.64 -2.09
N ALA A 55 19.47 -5.31 -2.14
CA ALA A 55 18.39 -4.53 -2.73
C ALA A 55 18.22 -4.88 -4.21
N LYS A 56 16.96 -4.99 -4.63
CA LYS A 56 16.56 -5.19 -6.03
C LYS A 56 16.13 -3.85 -6.63
N PRO A 57 16.13 -3.70 -7.96
CA PRO A 57 15.56 -2.54 -8.63
C PRO A 57 14.15 -2.25 -8.12
N PHE A 58 13.81 -0.96 -8.04
CA PHE A 58 12.56 -0.50 -7.45
C PHE A 58 11.90 0.55 -8.35
N SER A 59 10.57 0.52 -8.41
CA SER A 59 9.76 1.45 -9.18
C SER A 59 8.57 1.89 -8.33
N MET A 60 8.42 3.20 -8.15
CA MET A 60 7.26 3.76 -7.43
C MET A 60 5.93 3.40 -8.10
N ALA A 61 5.89 3.32 -9.44
CA ALA A 61 4.67 2.95 -10.16
C ALA A 61 4.27 1.49 -9.90
N GLU A 62 5.24 0.56 -9.88
CA GLU A 62 5.00 -0.84 -9.53
C GLU A 62 4.54 -0.96 -8.07
N PHE A 63 5.22 -0.25 -7.16
CA PHE A 63 4.88 -0.22 -5.75
C PHE A 63 3.42 0.19 -5.53
N TYR A 64 2.96 1.29 -6.12
CA TYR A 64 1.57 1.73 -5.99
C TYR A 64 0.57 0.73 -6.59
N ASN A 65 0.87 0.17 -7.76
CA ASN A 65 -0.03 -0.80 -8.41
C ASN A 65 -0.19 -2.09 -7.58
N ARG A 66 0.89 -2.59 -6.98
CA ARG A 66 0.86 -3.83 -6.18
C ARG A 66 0.29 -3.62 -4.78
N THR A 67 0.72 -2.55 -4.11
CA THR A 67 0.42 -2.32 -2.68
C THR A 67 -0.84 -1.50 -2.46
N GLY A 68 -1.29 -0.73 -3.46
CA GLY A 68 -2.54 0.00 -3.42
C GLY A 68 -3.74 -0.92 -3.21
N HIS A 69 -4.88 -0.34 -2.86
CA HIS A 69 -6.09 -1.10 -2.59
C HIS A 69 -6.78 -1.54 -3.90
N ASP A 70 -7.26 -2.79 -3.92
CA ASP A 70 -8.02 -3.33 -5.03
C ASP A 70 -9.51 -3.00 -4.82
N LEU A 71 -10.09 -2.28 -5.77
CA LEU A 71 -11.49 -1.90 -5.73
C LEU A 71 -12.41 -3.12 -5.73
N ALA A 72 -12.03 -4.23 -6.36
CA ALA A 72 -12.83 -5.45 -6.34
C ALA A 72 -12.99 -6.04 -4.93
N GLU A 73 -12.00 -5.86 -4.06
CA GLU A 73 -12.07 -6.27 -2.65
C GLU A 73 -12.85 -5.28 -1.77
N MET A 74 -12.92 -4.01 -2.21
CA MET A 74 -13.54 -2.92 -1.44
C MET A 74 -14.99 -2.62 -1.82
N LEU A 75 -15.36 -2.85 -3.08
CA LEU A 75 -16.66 -2.46 -3.63
C LEU A 75 -17.73 -3.46 -3.18
N LEU A 76 -18.34 -3.19 -2.02
CA LEU A 76 -19.41 -4.03 -1.48
C LEU A 76 -20.69 -3.96 -2.32
N GLN A 77 -21.05 -2.75 -2.80
CA GLN A 77 -22.21 -2.52 -3.65
C GLN A 77 -21.99 -1.28 -4.52
N CYS A 78 -22.54 -1.30 -5.74
CA CYS A 78 -22.50 -0.18 -6.66
C CYS A 78 -23.81 -0.11 -7.47
N SER A 79 -24.37 1.09 -7.59
CA SER A 79 -25.50 1.36 -8.47
C SER A 79 -25.37 2.74 -9.11
N PHE A 80 -25.57 2.82 -10.42
CA PHE A 80 -25.65 4.06 -11.16
C PHE A 80 -26.99 4.10 -11.90
N ARG A 81 -27.81 5.11 -11.57
CA ARG A 81 -29.16 5.29 -12.15
C ARG A 81 -30.04 4.03 -12.02
N GLY A 82 -29.94 3.33 -10.89
CA GLY A 82 -30.69 2.09 -10.64
C GLY A 82 -30.10 0.84 -11.29
N THR A 83 -29.03 0.94 -12.07
CA THR A 83 -28.34 -0.20 -12.69
C THR A 83 -27.13 -0.59 -11.84
N GLY A 84 -26.99 -1.87 -11.53
CA GLY A 84 -25.83 -2.37 -10.80
C GLY A 84 -24.52 -2.15 -11.57
N CYS A 85 -23.46 -1.78 -10.86
CA CYS A 85 -22.11 -1.67 -11.41
C CYS A 85 -21.13 -2.58 -10.69
N THR A 86 -19.98 -2.82 -11.32
CA THR A 86 -18.91 -3.66 -10.79
C THR A 86 -17.59 -2.88 -10.79
N ALA A 87 -16.55 -3.41 -10.16
CA ALA A 87 -15.22 -2.78 -10.17
C ALA A 87 -14.67 -2.56 -11.59
N ARG A 88 -15.11 -3.35 -12.59
CA ARG A 88 -14.71 -3.19 -13.99
C ARG A 88 -15.26 -1.92 -14.65
N ASN A 89 -16.32 -1.35 -14.09
CA ASN A 89 -16.90 -0.08 -14.56
C ASN A 89 -16.08 1.12 -14.07
N PHE A 90 -14.99 0.91 -13.33
CA PHE A 90 -14.17 1.98 -12.81
C PHE A 90 -12.78 2.02 -13.42
N THR A 91 -12.30 3.23 -13.70
CA THR A 91 -10.93 3.46 -14.18
C THR A 91 -10.04 3.96 -13.04
N VAL A 92 -8.89 3.31 -12.84
CA VAL A 92 -7.86 3.73 -11.89
C VAL A 92 -7.21 5.03 -12.37
N VAL A 93 -7.22 6.07 -11.52
CA VAL A 93 -6.50 7.32 -11.79
C VAL A 93 -5.41 7.58 -10.74
N SER A 94 -4.22 7.96 -11.18
CA SER A 94 -3.12 8.32 -10.29
C SER A 94 -3.28 9.78 -9.81
N ALA A 95 -3.64 9.98 -8.53
CA ALA A 95 -3.71 11.30 -7.92
C ALA A 95 -2.42 11.59 -7.12
N LYS A 96 -1.90 12.83 -7.18
CA LYS A 96 -0.69 13.26 -6.44
C LYS A 96 -0.83 13.17 -4.91
N ARG A 97 -2.05 13.04 -4.39
CA ARG A 97 -2.29 12.63 -3.00
C ARG A 97 -2.63 11.16 -3.07
N ALA A 98 -1.84 10.31 -2.41
CA ALA A 98 -1.98 8.87 -2.31
C ALA A 98 -3.26 8.44 -1.54
N ARG A 99 -4.40 9.04 -1.87
CA ARG A 99 -5.69 8.42 -1.68
C ARG A 99 -5.71 7.29 -2.70
N SER A 100 -5.67 6.05 -2.22
CA SER A 100 -6.29 4.88 -2.86
C SER A 100 -7.02 5.26 -4.16
N ALA A 101 -6.47 4.86 -5.30
CA ALA A 101 -6.82 5.37 -6.62
C ALA A 101 -8.33 5.68 -6.72
N PRO A 102 -8.74 6.96 -6.77
CA PRO A 102 -10.14 7.31 -6.85
C PRO A 102 -10.66 6.79 -8.18
N ALA A 103 -11.44 5.73 -8.12
CA ALA A 103 -11.96 5.10 -9.31
C ALA A 103 -13.24 5.85 -9.70
N VAL A 104 -13.39 6.21 -10.98
CA VAL A 104 -14.60 6.86 -11.49
C VAL A 104 -15.42 5.81 -12.24
N CYS A 105 -16.68 5.64 -11.86
CA CYS A 105 -17.64 4.85 -12.65
C CYS A 105 -17.78 5.50 -14.04
N ALA A 106 -17.22 4.85 -15.06
CA ALA A 106 -17.55 5.12 -16.44
C ALA A 106 -18.91 4.46 -16.72
N GLY A 107 -19.92 5.28 -16.99
CA GLY A 107 -21.27 4.85 -17.33
C GLY A 107 -21.36 4.12 -18.64
#